data_AF-A0A843IA73-F1
#
_entry.id   AF-A0A843IA73-F1
#
_cell.length_a   1.000
_cell.length_b   1.000
_cell.length_c   1.000
_cell.angle_alpha   90.00
_cell.angle_beta   90.00
_cell.angle_gamma   90.00
#
_symmetry.space_group_name_H-M   'P 1'
#
loop_
_entity.id
_entity.type
_entity.pdbx_description
1 polymer ?
#
loop_
_entity_poly.entity_id
_entity_poly.type
_entity_poly.pdbx_seq_one_letter_code
_entity_poly.pdbx_strand_id
1 'polypeptide(L)'
;MDKAEIYVRNLEEAFKSLRLFDEKAREVVDLAKSYLRDAKYYLSRGDVLTSIAASSYAEGLLDALKIMGYAEFEWHRPSEIEKNYKKVLIAGTFEILHPGHIHYMEQAWNMGRVIAVVSRDLNAMKIKGRDIVVPAENRAKVVSGLYYVHKARLGYEDDMLRVVEEERPDVVLLGANQPFDEASLSERLRRRGLESQVARASPYDCDLCSTTKIINKILEAFCENTRRV
;
A
#
# COMPACT_ATOMS: atom_id res chain seq x y z
N MET A 1 3.57 12.17 8.51
CA MET A 1 2.59 12.50 9.56
C MET A 1 2.79 11.46 10.64
N ASP A 2 2.86 11.87 11.91
CA ASP A 2 2.89 10.89 13.00
C ASP A 2 1.54 10.14 13.04
N LYS A 3 1.51 8.88 13.48
CA LYS A 3 0.28 8.09 13.57
C LYS A 3 -0.81 8.86 14.35
N ALA A 4 -0.45 9.53 15.44
CA ALA A 4 -1.39 10.33 16.22
C ALA A 4 -2.03 11.48 15.41
N GLU A 5 -1.28 12.14 14.53
CA GLU A 5 -1.80 13.20 13.65
C GLU A 5 -2.84 12.67 12.68
N ILE A 6 -2.66 11.44 12.18
CA ILE A 6 -3.61 10.80 11.26
C ILE A 6 -4.93 10.53 11.98
N TYR A 7 -4.89 9.96 13.19
CA TYR A 7 -6.10 9.69 13.99
C TYR A 7 -6.86 10.98 14.29
N VAL A 8 -6.15 12.03 14.73
CA VAL A 8 -6.74 13.34 14.98
C VAL A 8 -7.41 13.91 13.73
N ARG A 9 -6.73 13.90 12.58
CA ARG A 9 -7.30 14.41 11.32
C ARG A 9 -8.46 13.56 10.81
N ASN A 10 -8.42 12.24 10.99
CA ASN A 10 -9.52 11.36 10.58
C ASN A 10 -10.79 11.67 11.38
N LEU A 11 -10.64 11.87 12.69
CA LEU A 11 -11.74 12.34 13.54
C LEU A 11 -12.27 13.70 13.07
N GLU A 12 -11.40 14.66 12.71
CA GLU A 12 -11.85 15.94 12.16
C GLU A 12 -12.69 15.77 10.89
N GLU A 13 -12.29 14.91 9.95
CA GLU A 13 -13.06 14.64 8.73
C GLU A 13 -14.36 13.87 9.02
N ALA A 14 -14.35 12.93 9.97
CA ALA A 14 -15.57 12.25 10.40
C ALA A 14 -16.59 13.23 10.99
N PHE A 15 -16.16 14.18 11.82
CA PHE A 15 -17.05 15.23 12.34
C PHE A 15 -17.56 16.18 11.25
N LYS A 16 -16.82 16.41 10.16
CA LYS A 16 -17.30 17.21 9.01
C LYS A 16 -18.41 16.51 8.23
N SER A 17 -18.35 15.18 8.11
CA SER A 17 -19.34 14.36 7.40
C SER A 17 -20.49 13.87 8.29
N LEU A 18 -20.44 14.16 9.60
CA LEU A 18 -21.38 13.68 10.60
C LEU A 18 -22.81 14.19 10.37
N ARG A 19 -23.73 13.23 10.29
CA ARG A 19 -25.18 13.43 10.26
C ARG A 19 -25.80 12.67 11.43
N LEU A 20 -26.71 13.32 12.16
CA LEU A 20 -27.41 12.74 13.30
C LEU A 20 -28.86 12.44 12.92
N PHE A 21 -29.36 11.31 13.42
CA PHE A 21 -30.74 10.87 13.20
C PHE A 21 -31.55 10.77 14.51
N ASP A 22 -30.88 10.88 15.66
CA ASP A 22 -31.51 10.88 16.99
C ASP A 22 -30.91 11.98 17.88
N GLU A 23 -31.77 12.75 18.57
CA GLU A 23 -31.32 13.82 19.47
C GLU A 23 -30.54 13.31 20.67
N LYS A 24 -30.81 12.09 21.13
CA LYS A 24 -30.09 11.47 22.26
C LYS A 24 -28.63 11.21 21.96
N ALA A 25 -28.26 11.10 20.67
CA ALA A 25 -26.87 10.92 20.26
C ALA A 25 -26.04 12.20 20.43
N ARG A 26 -26.68 13.37 20.61
CA ARG A 26 -26.00 14.67 20.65
C ARG A 26 -25.01 14.78 21.81
N GLU A 27 -25.39 14.30 22.99
CA GLU A 27 -24.51 14.31 24.17
C GLU A 27 -23.26 13.44 23.96
N VAL A 28 -23.44 12.27 23.33
CA VAL A 28 -22.33 11.34 23.02
C VAL A 28 -21.40 11.95 21.97
N VAL A 29 -21.96 12.64 20.95
CA VAL A 29 -21.16 13.37 19.96
C VAL A 29 -20.37 14.51 20.60
N ASP A 30 -20.96 15.25 21.52
CA ASP A 30 -20.28 16.35 22.19
C ASP A 30 -19.17 15.85 23.14
N LEU A 31 -19.36 14.68 23.76
CA LEU A 31 -18.30 13.97 24.47
C LEU A 31 -17.18 13.53 23.51
N ALA A 32 -17.50 12.94 22.36
CA ALA A 32 -16.51 12.56 21.35
C ALA A 32 -15.71 13.76 20.83
N LYS A 33 -16.36 14.92 20.62
CA LYS A 33 -15.68 16.18 20.27
C LYS A 33 -14.76 16.66 21.39
N SER A 34 -15.10 16.40 22.64
CA SER A 34 -14.26 16.74 23.79
C SER A 34 -12.97 15.91 23.79
N TYR A 35 -13.07 14.61 23.55
CA TYR A 35 -11.91 13.74 23.35
C TYR A 35 -11.05 14.16 22.16
N LEU A 36 -11.64 14.63 21.05
CA LEU A 36 -10.85 15.20 19.94
C LEU A 36 -10.07 16.45 20.36
N ARG A 37 -10.65 17.33 21.20
CA ARG A 37 -9.92 18.50 21.73
C ARG A 37 -8.74 18.06 22.60
N ASP A 38 -8.94 17.06 23.44
CA ASP A 38 -7.90 16.49 24.28
C ASP A 38 -6.79 15.83 23.44
N ALA A 39 -7.17 15.05 22.43
CA ALA A 39 -6.23 14.41 21.51
C ALA A 39 -5.34 15.45 20.82
N LYS A 40 -5.92 16.56 20.35
CA LYS A 40 -5.17 17.69 19.77
C LYS A 40 -4.26 18.36 20.80
N TYR A 41 -4.75 18.55 22.02
CA TYR A 41 -3.97 19.17 23.10
C TYR A 41 -2.72 18.33 23.42
N TYR A 42 -2.88 17.04 23.70
CA TYR A 42 -1.75 16.15 24.03
C TYR A 42 -0.76 16.03 22.88
N LEU A 43 -1.25 15.95 21.64
CA LEU A 43 -0.40 15.95 20.45
C LEU A 43 0.44 17.22 20.35
N SER A 44 -0.16 18.39 20.58
CA SER A 44 0.56 19.67 20.56
C SER A 44 1.65 19.78 21.64
N ARG A 45 1.58 18.94 22.68
CA ARG A 45 2.55 18.85 23.77
C ARG A 45 3.61 17.75 23.55
N GLY A 46 3.50 17.01 22.44
CA GLY A 46 4.37 15.87 22.14
C GLY A 46 4.00 14.57 22.86
N ASP A 47 2.86 14.52 23.57
CA ASP A 47 2.36 13.29 24.20
C ASP A 47 1.52 12.49 23.20
N VAL A 48 2.23 11.71 22.38
CA VAL A 48 1.68 10.91 21.29
C VAL A 48 0.76 9.80 21.81
N LEU A 49 1.14 9.13 22.90
CA LEU A 49 0.38 7.98 23.42
C LEU A 49 -0.96 8.42 23.99
N THR A 50 -0.99 9.49 24.79
CA THR A 50 -2.23 10.01 25.35
C THR A 50 -3.12 10.61 24.26
N SER A 51 -2.53 11.20 23.21
CA SER A 51 -3.26 11.66 22.04
C SER A 51 -3.97 10.54 21.28
N ILE A 52 -3.28 9.41 21.08
CA ILE A 52 -3.88 8.22 20.45
C ILE A 52 -4.98 7.66 21.34
N ALA A 53 -4.76 7.53 22.64
CA ALA A 53 -5.76 7.03 23.56
C ALA A 53 -7.05 7.88 23.53
N ALA A 54 -6.92 9.21 23.60
CA ALA A 54 -8.05 10.13 23.48
C ALA A 54 -8.75 10.02 22.11
N SER A 55 -7.99 9.90 21.02
CA SER A 55 -8.55 9.67 19.68
C SER A 55 -9.38 8.37 19.63
N SER A 56 -8.85 7.26 20.16
CA SER A 56 -9.56 5.97 20.15
C SER A 56 -10.86 5.99 20.98
N TYR A 57 -10.91 6.76 22.08
CA TYR A 57 -12.17 6.98 22.81
C TYR A 57 -13.21 7.70 21.94
N ALA A 58 -12.82 8.75 21.22
CA ALA A 58 -13.72 9.47 20.32
C ALA A 58 -14.23 8.57 19.17
N GLU A 59 -13.34 7.79 18.55
CA GLU A 59 -13.69 6.84 17.48
C GLU A 59 -14.70 5.81 17.96
N GLY A 60 -14.46 5.18 19.13
CA GLY A 60 -15.37 4.17 19.68
C GLY A 60 -16.76 4.70 19.99
N LEU A 61 -16.88 5.94 20.48
CA LEU A 61 -18.18 6.58 20.70
C LEU A 61 -18.93 6.81 19.38
N LEU A 62 -18.24 7.30 18.34
CA LEU A 62 -18.83 7.53 17.02
C LEU A 62 -19.25 6.21 16.36
N ASP A 63 -18.39 5.20 16.40
CA ASP A 63 -18.69 3.87 15.84
C ASP A 63 -19.91 3.24 16.52
N ALA A 64 -20.02 3.34 17.85
CA ALA A 64 -21.19 2.87 18.57
C ALA A 64 -22.48 3.54 18.07
N LEU A 65 -22.47 4.88 17.91
CA LEU A 65 -23.62 5.61 17.39
C LEU A 65 -23.99 5.20 15.96
N LYS A 66 -22.99 4.95 15.10
CA LYS A 66 -23.21 4.49 13.73
C LYS A 66 -23.79 3.08 13.69
N ILE A 67 -23.26 2.17 14.51
CA ILE A 67 -23.76 0.79 14.64
C ILE A 67 -25.22 0.79 15.13
N MET A 68 -25.55 1.68 16.06
CA MET A 68 -26.92 1.84 16.57
C MET A 68 -27.87 2.56 15.59
N GLY A 69 -27.37 3.04 14.45
CA GLY A 69 -28.16 3.77 13.45
C GLY A 69 -28.54 5.20 13.87
N TYR A 70 -27.89 5.76 14.89
CA TYR A 70 -28.16 7.11 15.39
C TYR A 70 -27.33 8.20 14.70
N ALA A 71 -26.26 7.80 14.01
CA ALA A 71 -25.40 8.71 13.27
C ALA A 71 -24.89 8.07 11.97
N GLU A 72 -24.55 8.90 10.99
CA GLU A 72 -23.82 8.52 9.80
C GLU A 72 -22.64 9.48 9.61
N PHE A 73 -21.48 8.94 9.27
CA PHE A 73 -20.26 9.67 8.95
C PHE A 73 -19.32 8.76 8.16
N GLU A 74 -18.29 9.34 7.58
CA GLU A 74 -17.28 8.62 6.81
C GLU A 74 -15.96 8.52 7.58
N TRP A 75 -15.43 7.30 7.65
CA TRP A 75 -14.03 7.08 7.98
C TRP A 75 -13.22 7.07 6.70
N HIS A 76 -12.08 7.72 6.74
CA HIS A 76 -11.10 7.65 5.68
C HIS A 76 -9.95 6.74 6.10
N ARG A 77 -9.36 6.05 5.13
CA ARG A 77 -8.11 5.33 5.37
C ARG A 77 -7.02 6.34 5.69
N PRO A 78 -5.98 5.98 6.47
CA PRO A 78 -4.83 6.85 6.72
C PRO A 78 -4.30 7.56 5.47
N SER A 79 -4.13 6.79 4.40
CA SER A 79 -3.68 7.29 3.09
C SER A 79 -4.58 8.34 2.41
N GLU A 80 -5.85 8.46 2.81
CA GLU A 80 -6.82 9.43 2.30
C GLU A 80 -6.82 10.72 3.14
N ILE A 81 -6.63 10.59 4.46
CA ILE A 81 -6.49 11.72 5.40
C ILE A 81 -5.19 12.47 5.17
N GLU A 82 -4.16 11.78 4.74
CA GLU A 82 -2.85 12.39 4.59
C GLU A 82 -2.79 13.40 3.44
N LYS A 83 -3.76 13.40 2.49
CA LYS A 83 -3.98 14.26 1.29
C LYS A 83 -2.76 14.62 0.41
N ASN A 84 -1.55 14.28 0.85
CA ASN A 84 -0.22 14.56 0.30
C ASN A 84 0.69 13.32 0.47
N TYR A 85 0.12 12.11 0.57
CA TYR A 85 0.93 10.91 0.57
C TYR A 85 1.43 10.63 -0.83
N LYS A 86 2.76 10.74 -1.01
CA LYS A 86 3.44 10.38 -2.25
C LYS A 86 2.93 9.01 -2.72
N LYS A 87 2.38 8.94 -3.93
CA LYS A 87 2.04 7.69 -4.59
C LYS A 87 3.32 7.04 -5.09
N VAL A 88 3.56 5.82 -4.65
CA VAL A 88 4.74 5.03 -5.02
C VAL A 88 4.28 3.87 -5.88
N LEU A 89 4.70 3.86 -7.13
CA LEU A 89 4.42 2.76 -8.04
C LEU A 89 5.61 1.80 -8.04
N ILE A 90 5.32 0.54 -7.75
CA ILE A 90 6.25 -0.58 -7.96
C ILE A 90 5.69 -1.48 -9.06
N ALA A 91 6.57 -2.12 -9.82
CA ALA A 91 6.18 -3.07 -10.85
C ALA A 91 6.99 -4.34 -10.72
N GLY A 92 6.37 -5.49 -10.98
CA GLY A 92 7.06 -6.77 -10.90
C GLY A 92 6.18 -7.95 -11.29
N THR A 93 6.81 -9.11 -11.45
CA THR A 93 6.09 -10.35 -11.68
C THR A 93 5.46 -10.88 -10.39
N PHE A 94 6.17 -10.83 -9.26
CA PHE A 94 5.64 -11.29 -7.96
C PHE A 94 5.02 -12.70 -8.02
N GLU A 95 5.71 -13.65 -8.66
CA GLU A 95 5.18 -14.99 -8.94
C GLU A 95 5.11 -15.87 -7.70
N ILE A 96 6.26 -16.14 -7.09
CA ILE A 96 6.34 -16.77 -5.77
C ILE A 96 6.91 -15.72 -4.82
N LEU A 97 6.13 -15.34 -3.82
CA LEU A 97 6.56 -14.37 -2.82
C LEU A 97 7.73 -14.93 -1.99
N HIS A 98 8.65 -14.03 -1.64
CA HIS A 98 9.85 -14.33 -0.88
C HIS A 98 10.34 -13.06 -0.19
N PRO A 99 11.29 -13.15 0.78
CA PRO A 99 11.73 -11.98 1.55
C PRO A 99 12.20 -10.80 0.69
N GLY A 100 12.87 -11.05 -0.44
CA GLY A 100 13.25 -9.99 -1.38
C GLY A 100 12.07 -9.17 -1.94
N HIS A 101 10.89 -9.77 -2.16
CA HIS A 101 9.70 -9.02 -2.55
C HIS A 101 9.15 -8.20 -1.38
N ILE A 102 9.17 -8.75 -0.16
CA ILE A 102 8.71 -8.06 1.04
C ILE A 102 9.59 -6.83 1.31
N HIS A 103 10.91 -6.98 1.28
CA HIS A 103 11.87 -5.87 1.43
C HIS A 103 11.68 -4.77 0.38
N TYR A 104 11.40 -5.16 -0.88
CA TYR A 104 11.12 -4.20 -1.94
C TYR A 104 9.82 -3.41 -1.68
N MET A 105 8.75 -4.09 -1.24
CA MET A 105 7.48 -3.46 -0.91
C MET A 105 7.56 -2.61 0.35
N GLU A 106 8.34 -3.02 1.35
CA GLU A 106 8.59 -2.26 2.57
C GLU A 106 9.33 -0.95 2.28
N GLN A 107 10.35 -0.98 1.42
CA GLN A 107 11.01 0.24 0.95
C GLN A 107 10.03 1.18 0.24
N ALA A 108 9.15 0.65 -0.60
CA ALA A 108 8.10 1.43 -1.24
C ALA A 108 7.10 2.02 -0.23
N TRP A 109 6.74 1.25 0.79
CA TRP A 109 5.84 1.66 1.85
C TRP A 109 6.37 2.84 2.65
N ASN A 110 7.67 2.82 2.95
CA ASN A 110 8.36 3.92 3.64
C ASN A 110 8.44 5.20 2.79
N MET A 111 8.23 5.10 1.47
CA MET A 111 8.17 6.26 0.57
C MET A 111 6.75 6.83 0.41
N GLY A 112 5.71 6.04 0.70
CA GLY A 112 4.31 6.48 0.64
C GLY A 112 3.32 5.41 0.21
N ARG A 113 2.25 5.81 -0.48
CA ARG A 113 1.13 4.93 -0.86
C ARG A 113 1.52 4.01 -2.01
N VAL A 114 1.73 2.73 -1.70
CA VAL A 114 2.17 1.72 -2.67
C VAL A 114 1.04 1.25 -3.60
N ILE A 115 1.26 1.44 -4.91
CA ILE A 115 0.51 0.83 -5.99
C ILE A 115 1.40 -0.22 -6.65
N ALA A 116 1.04 -1.50 -6.51
CA ALA A 116 1.75 -2.61 -7.09
C ALA A 116 1.18 -2.98 -8.46
N VAL A 117 2.00 -2.85 -9.50
CA VAL A 117 1.68 -3.26 -10.87
C VAL A 117 2.22 -4.66 -11.11
N VAL A 118 1.31 -5.60 -11.29
CA VAL A 118 1.64 -7.00 -11.56
C VAL A 118 1.73 -7.20 -13.08
N SER A 119 2.90 -7.64 -13.56
CA SER A 119 3.12 -7.84 -15.00
C SER A 119 2.19 -8.93 -15.54
N ARG A 120 1.71 -8.77 -16.78
CA ARG A 120 0.99 -9.81 -17.53
C ARG A 120 1.90 -11.01 -17.80
N ASP A 121 1.30 -12.19 -17.97
CA ASP A 121 2.06 -13.44 -18.16
C ASP A 121 2.96 -13.35 -19.40
N LEU A 122 2.43 -12.87 -20.53
CA LEU A 122 3.21 -12.66 -21.76
C LEU A 122 4.45 -11.78 -21.54
N ASN A 123 4.32 -10.69 -20.78
CA ASN A 123 5.42 -9.79 -20.50
C ASN A 123 6.46 -10.43 -19.57
N ALA A 124 5.97 -11.14 -18.55
CA ALA A 124 6.81 -11.82 -17.60
C ALA A 124 7.62 -12.95 -18.26
N MET A 125 7.00 -13.72 -19.16
CA MET A 125 7.67 -14.77 -19.94
C MET A 125 8.78 -14.20 -20.82
N LYS A 126 8.51 -13.10 -21.54
CA LYS A 126 9.53 -12.42 -22.37
C LYS A 126 10.75 -11.97 -21.57
N ILE A 127 10.54 -11.42 -20.37
CA ILE A 127 11.63 -10.94 -19.52
C ILE A 127 12.40 -12.09 -18.86
N LYS A 128 11.69 -13.13 -18.41
CA LYS A 128 12.30 -14.24 -17.66
C LYS A 128 12.86 -15.36 -18.53
N GLY A 129 12.45 -15.44 -19.80
CA GLY A 129 12.85 -16.50 -20.73
C GLY A 129 12.30 -17.89 -20.36
N ARG A 130 11.23 -17.96 -19.57
CA ARG A 130 10.55 -19.20 -19.17
C ARG A 130 9.06 -18.98 -18.96
N ASP A 131 8.30 -20.07 -18.92
CA ASP A 131 6.89 -20.05 -18.57
C ASP A 131 6.66 -19.55 -17.14
N ILE A 132 5.50 -18.93 -16.93
CA ILE A 132 5.03 -18.47 -15.62
C ILE A 132 4.13 -19.54 -15.02
N VAL A 133 4.45 -19.95 -13.80
CA VAL A 133 3.75 -20.99 -13.04
C VAL A 133 2.42 -20.46 -12.49
N VAL A 134 2.42 -19.22 -12.00
CA VAL A 134 1.24 -18.61 -11.34
C VAL A 134 0.66 -17.52 -12.25
N PRO A 135 -0.57 -17.67 -12.77
CA PRO A 135 -1.18 -16.67 -13.66
C PRO A 135 -1.29 -15.27 -13.05
N ALA A 136 -1.35 -14.25 -13.91
CA ALA A 136 -1.31 -12.84 -13.50
C ALA A 136 -2.40 -12.45 -12.48
N GLU A 137 -3.62 -12.93 -12.66
CA GLU A 137 -4.76 -12.65 -11.80
C GLU A 137 -4.53 -13.20 -10.38
N ASN A 138 -3.96 -14.40 -10.27
CA ASN A 138 -3.64 -15.04 -8.99
C ASN A 138 -2.52 -14.27 -8.28
N ARG A 139 -1.47 -13.88 -9.01
CA ARG A 139 -0.38 -13.06 -8.48
C ARG A 139 -0.91 -11.72 -7.96
N ALA A 140 -1.79 -11.04 -8.72
CA ALA A 140 -2.41 -9.79 -8.30
C ALA A 140 -3.27 -9.95 -7.04
N LYS A 141 -4.02 -11.04 -6.93
CA LYS A 141 -4.83 -11.34 -5.74
C LYS A 141 -3.96 -11.53 -4.50
N VAL A 142 -2.86 -12.27 -4.61
CA VAL A 142 -1.91 -12.47 -3.51
C VAL A 142 -1.25 -11.15 -3.13
N VAL A 143 -0.74 -10.39 -4.09
CA VAL A 143 -0.09 -9.09 -3.85
C VAL A 143 -1.05 -8.08 -3.23
N SER A 144 -2.34 -8.09 -3.59
CA SER A 144 -3.35 -7.21 -2.99
C SER A 144 -3.60 -7.46 -1.50
N GLY A 145 -3.25 -8.65 -1.00
CA GLY A 145 -3.44 -9.02 0.41
C GLY A 145 -2.24 -8.68 1.29
N LEU A 146 -1.16 -8.14 0.72
CA LEU A 146 0.05 -7.83 1.47
C LEU A 146 -0.09 -6.50 2.21
N TYR A 147 0.36 -6.50 3.47
CA TYR A 147 0.31 -5.32 4.34
C TYR A 147 0.90 -4.06 3.69
N TYR A 148 2.02 -4.22 2.97
CA TYR A 148 2.75 -3.12 2.34
C TYR A 148 2.14 -2.62 1.01
N VAL A 149 0.96 -3.10 0.60
CA VAL A 149 0.37 -2.79 -0.70
C VAL A 149 -1.03 -2.19 -0.51
N HIS A 150 -1.23 -0.95 -0.94
CA HIS A 150 -2.54 -0.28 -0.85
C HIS A 150 -3.47 -0.65 -2.01
N LYS A 151 -2.89 -0.90 -3.19
CA LYS A 151 -3.60 -1.26 -4.41
C LYS A 151 -2.70 -2.17 -5.25
N ALA A 152 -3.22 -3.30 -5.69
CA ALA A 152 -2.58 -4.11 -6.71
C ALA A 152 -3.43 -4.09 -7.99
N ARG A 153 -2.80 -3.99 -9.14
CA ARG A 153 -3.47 -4.06 -10.44
C ARG A 153 -2.59 -4.72 -11.49
N LEU A 154 -3.21 -5.23 -12.54
CA LEU A 154 -2.49 -5.77 -13.69
C LEU A 154 -1.93 -4.63 -14.56
N GLY A 155 -0.76 -4.89 -15.14
CA GLY A 155 -0.19 -4.07 -16.20
C GLY A 155 -0.86 -4.30 -17.55
N TYR A 156 -0.33 -3.64 -18.58
CA TYR A 156 -0.72 -3.80 -19.97
C TYR A 156 0.34 -4.58 -20.75
N GLU A 157 -0.08 -5.32 -21.78
CA GLU A 157 0.80 -6.16 -22.61
C GLU A 157 1.56 -5.34 -23.66
N ASP A 158 0.91 -4.30 -24.17
CA ASP A 158 1.36 -3.41 -25.23
C ASP A 158 2.21 -2.24 -24.72
N ASP A 159 1.84 -1.65 -23.58
CA ASP A 159 2.55 -0.50 -23.03
C ASP A 159 2.66 -0.51 -21.50
N MET A 160 3.87 -0.79 -21.01
CA MET A 160 4.17 -0.78 -19.58
C MET A 160 4.01 0.61 -18.92
N LEU A 161 4.19 1.70 -19.68
CA LEU A 161 4.16 3.06 -19.13
C LEU A 161 2.73 3.62 -19.01
N ARG A 162 1.76 3.01 -19.70
CA ARG A 162 0.35 3.39 -19.60
C ARG A 162 -0.16 3.39 -18.16
N VAL A 163 0.22 2.40 -17.35
CA VAL A 163 -0.18 2.37 -15.93
C VAL A 163 0.40 3.55 -15.16
N VAL A 164 1.62 3.98 -15.49
CA VAL A 164 2.25 5.14 -14.85
C VAL A 164 1.50 6.42 -15.21
N GLU A 165 1.04 6.56 -16.45
CA GLU A 165 0.21 7.69 -16.91
C GLU A 165 -1.16 7.73 -16.21
N GLU A 166 -1.79 6.57 -16.03
CA GLU A 166 -3.09 6.44 -15.38
C GLU A 166 -3.02 6.70 -13.87
N GLU A 167 -2.02 6.13 -13.18
CA GLU A 167 -1.89 6.26 -11.73
C GLU A 167 -1.23 7.58 -11.31
N ARG A 168 -0.46 8.22 -12.21
CA ARG A 168 0.33 9.44 -11.96
C ARG A 168 1.06 9.41 -10.62
N PRO A 169 2.00 8.46 -10.41
CA PRO A 169 2.70 8.35 -9.14
C PRO A 169 3.72 9.48 -8.95
N ASP A 170 4.00 9.83 -7.70
CA ASP A 170 5.07 10.75 -7.35
C ASP A 170 6.45 10.07 -7.46
N VAL A 171 6.49 8.77 -7.17
CA VAL A 171 7.71 7.95 -7.25
C VAL A 171 7.45 6.67 -8.03
N VAL A 172 8.33 6.31 -8.96
CA VAL A 172 8.44 4.97 -9.53
C VAL A 172 9.67 4.32 -8.92
N LEU A 173 9.46 3.33 -8.05
CA LEU A 173 10.55 2.62 -7.40
C LEU A 173 10.84 1.33 -8.17
N LEU A 174 12.02 1.23 -8.78
CA LEU A 174 12.51 0.03 -9.46
C LEU A 174 13.02 -0.99 -8.44
N GLY A 175 12.82 -2.27 -8.73
CA GLY A 175 13.45 -3.35 -7.97
C GLY A 175 14.96 -3.39 -8.23
N ALA A 176 15.75 -3.81 -7.23
CA ALA A 176 17.21 -3.82 -7.29
C ALA A 176 17.77 -4.44 -8.58
N ASN A 177 17.25 -5.59 -8.99
CA ASN A 177 17.72 -6.38 -10.12
C ASN A 177 16.95 -6.13 -11.43
N GLN A 178 16.13 -5.09 -11.52
CA GLN A 178 15.39 -4.80 -12.74
C GLN A 178 16.32 -4.20 -13.81
N PRO A 179 16.22 -4.64 -15.09
CA PRO A 179 17.15 -4.24 -16.15
C PRO A 179 16.91 -2.82 -16.68
N PHE A 180 15.93 -2.10 -16.15
CA PHE A 180 15.62 -0.73 -16.56
C PHE A 180 16.60 0.24 -15.92
N ASP A 181 17.21 1.11 -16.72
CA ASP A 181 18.02 2.22 -16.22
C ASP A 181 17.14 3.38 -15.72
N GLU A 182 17.49 3.97 -14.56
CA GLU A 182 16.73 5.05 -13.93
C GLU A 182 16.64 6.29 -14.83
N ALA A 183 17.74 6.68 -15.49
CA ALA A 183 17.79 7.87 -16.32
C ALA A 183 16.96 7.69 -17.59
N SER A 184 17.10 6.54 -18.26
CA SER A 184 16.29 6.18 -19.43
C SER A 184 14.80 6.13 -19.11
N LEU A 185 14.40 5.54 -17.98
CA LEU A 185 13.00 5.54 -17.56
C LEU A 185 12.51 6.96 -17.26
N SER A 186 13.29 7.76 -16.54
CA SER A 186 12.94 9.15 -16.23
C SER A 186 12.73 9.97 -17.52
N GLU A 187 13.59 9.81 -18.52
CA GLU A 187 13.42 10.48 -19.81
C GLU A 187 12.14 10.04 -20.53
N ARG A 188 11.84 8.74 -20.55
CA ARG A 188 10.59 8.22 -21.15
C ARG A 188 9.35 8.76 -20.46
N LEU A 189 9.38 8.91 -19.13
CA LEU A 189 8.29 9.51 -18.35
C LEU A 189 8.15 11.01 -18.67
N ARG A 190 9.24 11.76 -18.73
CA ARG A 190 9.22 13.19 -19.11
C ARG A 190 8.65 13.42 -20.51
N ARG A 191 9.01 12.59 -21.49
CA ARG A 191 8.45 12.66 -22.86
C ARG A 191 6.93 12.44 -22.88
N ARG A 192 6.37 11.79 -21.85
CA ARG A 192 4.93 11.57 -21.64
C ARG A 192 4.29 12.61 -20.71
N GLY A 193 5.01 13.68 -20.35
CA GLY A 193 4.52 14.74 -19.47
C GLY A 193 4.39 14.33 -18.00
N LEU A 194 5.13 13.30 -17.57
CA LEU A 194 5.15 12.82 -16.19
C LEU A 194 6.42 13.29 -15.47
N GLU A 195 6.27 13.84 -14.27
CA GLU A 195 7.36 14.34 -13.43
C GLU A 195 7.75 13.38 -12.30
N SER A 196 7.33 12.12 -12.37
CA SER A 196 7.61 11.12 -11.34
C SER A 196 9.11 10.97 -11.08
N GLN A 197 9.50 10.97 -9.80
CA GLN A 197 10.86 10.61 -9.39
C GLN A 197 11.09 9.12 -9.65
N VAL A 198 12.19 8.77 -10.33
CA VAL A 198 12.61 7.38 -10.47
C VAL A 198 13.68 7.06 -9.43
N ALA A 199 13.47 6.00 -8.67
CA ALA A 199 14.41 5.51 -7.66
C ALA A 199 14.59 4.00 -7.79
N ARG A 200 15.63 3.44 -7.17
CA ARG A 200 15.86 1.99 -7.11
C ARG A 200 15.97 1.51 -5.68
N ALA A 201 15.29 0.40 -5.41
CA ALA A 201 15.32 -0.26 -4.13
C ALA A 201 16.69 -0.91 -3.89
N SER A 202 17.13 -0.88 -2.64
CA SER A 202 18.30 -1.65 -2.19
C SER A 202 18.05 -3.15 -2.33
N PRO A 203 19.08 -3.95 -2.68
CA PRO A 203 18.97 -5.40 -2.72
C PRO A 203 18.77 -5.96 -1.31
N TYR A 204 18.20 -7.16 -1.25
CA TYR A 204 18.09 -7.94 -0.02
C TYR A 204 18.72 -9.30 -0.27
N ASP A 205 19.74 -9.62 0.51
CA ASP A 205 20.47 -10.87 0.35
C ASP A 205 19.85 -11.97 1.21
N CYS A 206 19.47 -13.07 0.57
CA CYS A 206 19.08 -14.31 1.22
C CYS A 206 19.08 -15.48 0.24
N ASP A 207 19.15 -16.70 0.78
CA ASP A 207 19.21 -17.94 0.00
C ASP A 207 18.06 -18.09 -0.99
N LEU A 208 16.82 -17.82 -0.58
CA LEU A 208 15.62 -18.00 -1.39
C LEU A 208 14.97 -16.68 -1.85
N CYS A 209 15.77 -15.63 -2.02
CA CYS A 209 15.30 -14.30 -2.41
C CYS A 209 15.08 -14.11 -3.93
N SER A 210 14.85 -15.21 -4.65
CA SER A 210 14.49 -15.21 -6.08
C SER A 210 13.57 -16.38 -6.36
N THR A 211 12.50 -16.12 -7.12
CA THR A 211 11.60 -17.17 -7.60
C THR A 211 12.36 -18.28 -8.35
N THR A 212 13.41 -17.95 -9.11
CA THR A 212 14.21 -18.97 -9.81
C THR A 212 14.94 -19.87 -8.83
N LYS A 213 15.50 -19.32 -7.74
CA LYS A 213 16.16 -20.13 -6.69
C LYS A 213 15.15 -21.04 -6.00
N ILE A 214 13.94 -20.55 -5.72
CA ILE A 214 12.86 -21.35 -5.14
C ILE A 214 12.47 -22.50 -6.06
N ILE A 215 12.23 -22.23 -7.34
CA ILE A 215 11.87 -23.26 -8.33
C ILE A 215 12.97 -24.31 -8.43
N ASN A 216 14.24 -23.90 -8.56
CA ASN A 216 15.36 -24.85 -8.63
C ASN A 216 15.43 -25.71 -7.36
N LYS A 217 15.23 -25.12 -6.18
CA LYS A 217 15.21 -25.87 -4.92
C LYS A 217 14.08 -26.89 -4.85
N ILE A 218 12.90 -26.54 -5.38
CA ILE A 218 11.76 -27.47 -5.51
C ILE A 218 12.11 -28.61 -6.46
N LEU A 219 12.71 -28.31 -7.62
CA LEU A 219 13.12 -29.33 -8.59
C LEU A 219 14.16 -30.29 -8.00
N GLU A 220 15.20 -29.77 -7.34
CA GLU A 220 16.21 -30.58 -6.64
C GLU A 220 15.60 -31.48 -5.56
N ALA A 221 14.63 -30.97 -4.79
CA ALA A 221 14.04 -31.71 -3.68
C ALA A 221 13.02 -32.77 -4.11
N PHE A 222 12.31 -32.56 -5.21
CA PHE A 222 11.12 -33.35 -5.56
C PHE A 222 11.14 -34.01 -6.95
N CYS A 223 12.08 -33.66 -7.85
CA CYS A 223 12.17 -34.31 -9.16
C CYS A 223 13.07 -35.55 -9.18
N GLU A 224 14.02 -35.71 -8.24
CA GLU A 224 14.92 -36.88 -8.21
C GLU A 224 14.34 -38.10 -7.48
N ASN A 225 13.21 -37.98 -6.80
CA ASN A 225 12.45 -39.13 -6.30
C ASN A 225 11.01 -38.70 -6.06
N THR A 226 10.06 -39.54 -6.43
CA THR A 226 8.61 -39.40 -6.20
C THR A 226 8.28 -39.47 -4.69
N ARG A 227 8.86 -38.58 -3.89
CA ARG A 227 8.54 -38.44 -2.47
C ARG A 227 7.26 -37.63 -2.39
N ARG A 228 6.19 -38.29 -1.90
CA ARG A 228 4.87 -37.67 -1.69
C ARG A 228 5.02 -36.39 -0.86
N VAL A 229 4.48 -35.29 -1.40
CA VAL A 229 4.20 -34.05 -0.67
C VAL A 229 2.83 -34.20 -0.01
#